data_AF-A0A8T9C382-F1
#
_entry.id   AF-A0A8T9C382-F1
#
_cell.length_a   1.000
_cell.length_b   1.000
_cell.length_c   1.000
_cell.angle_alpha   90.00
_cell.angle_beta   90.00
_cell.angle_gamma   90.00
#
_symmetry.space_group_name_H-M   'P 1'
#
loop_
_entity.id
_entity.type
_entity.pdbx_description
1 polymer ?
#
loop_
_entity_poly.entity_id
_entity_poly.type
_entity_poly.pdbx_seq_one_letter_code
_entity_poly.pdbx_strand_id
1 'polypeptide(L)'
;MVFFDREWQHIGTRAELATTISRTTGIKIQYLNGKEDFRKASSATKFSWQARRKTTVVEDVAYSLVGVLDVQLVPIYGEGLKAFQRLQEEILRRRTDESIFAWTTPD
;
A
#
# COMPACT_ATOMS: atom_id res chain seq x y z
N MET A 1 -10.94 -14.79 -2.71
CA MET A 1 -11.47 -13.44 -3.03
C MET A 1 -11.59 -13.32 -4.53
N VAL A 2 -12.76 -12.89 -4.99
CA VAL A 2 -13.12 -12.78 -6.41
C VAL A 2 -13.45 -11.32 -6.68
N PHE A 3 -13.01 -10.79 -7.82
CA PHE A 3 -13.22 -9.40 -8.24
C PHE A 3 -14.27 -9.33 -9.33
N PHE A 4 -15.12 -8.30 -9.23
CA PHE A 4 -16.16 -7.99 -10.19
C PHE A 4 -16.09 -6.52 -10.59
N ASP A 5 -16.55 -6.19 -11.79
CA ASP A 5 -16.72 -4.80 -12.22
C ASP A 5 -18.04 -4.19 -11.72
N ARG A 6 -18.32 -2.95 -12.14
CA ARG A 6 -19.54 -2.22 -11.73
C ARG A 6 -20.82 -2.82 -12.32
N GLU A 7 -20.72 -3.66 -13.35
CA GLU A 7 -21.81 -4.44 -13.93
C GLU A 7 -21.89 -5.87 -13.37
N TRP A 8 -21.18 -6.15 -12.25
CA TRP A 8 -21.08 -7.47 -11.62
C TRP A 8 -20.50 -8.56 -12.54
N GLN A 9 -19.73 -8.19 -13.57
CA GLN A 9 -19.03 -9.15 -14.40
C GLN A 9 -17.76 -9.62 -13.72
N HIS A 10 -17.49 -10.91 -13.81
CA HIS A 10 -16.31 -11.53 -13.20
C HIS A 10 -15.04 -11.02 -13.88
N ILE A 11 -14.13 -10.40 -13.10
CA ILE A 11 -12.82 -9.95 -13.57
C ILE A 11 -11.77 -11.04 -13.35
N GLY A 12 -11.82 -11.73 -12.22
CA GLY A 12 -10.84 -12.74 -11.84
C GLY A 12 -10.62 -12.85 -10.34
N THR A 13 -9.77 -13.77 -9.94
CA THR A 13 -9.25 -13.89 -8.58
C THR A 13 -7.94 -13.12 -8.41
N ARG A 14 -7.52 -12.88 -7.16
CA ARG A 14 -6.21 -12.27 -6.86
C ARG A 14 -5.04 -13.07 -7.48
N ALA A 15 -5.17 -14.39 -7.56
CA ALA A 15 -4.15 -15.26 -8.13
C ALA A 15 -4.11 -15.15 -9.66
N GLU A 16 -5.27 -15.16 -10.32
CA GLU A 16 -5.40 -15.01 -11.77
C GLU A 16 -4.87 -13.66 -12.26
N LEU A 17 -5.13 -12.60 -11.50
CA LEU A 17 -4.71 -11.24 -11.83
C LEU A 17 -3.29 -10.90 -11.35
N ALA A 18 -2.56 -11.85 -10.75
CA ALA A 18 -1.30 -11.57 -10.06
C ALA A 18 -0.25 -10.91 -10.97
N THR A 19 -0.11 -11.37 -12.21
CA THR A 19 0.81 -10.78 -13.19
C THR A 19 0.45 -9.34 -13.53
N THR A 20 -0.84 -9.07 -13.77
CA THR A 20 -1.35 -7.73 -14.09
C THR A 20 -1.17 -6.77 -12.92
N ILE A 21 -1.51 -7.21 -11.71
CA ILE A 21 -1.34 -6.42 -10.49
C ILE A 21 0.15 -6.14 -10.28
N SER A 22 1.01 -7.16 -10.36
CA SER A 22 2.45 -7.02 -10.16
C SER A 22 3.10 -6.01 -11.10
N ARG A 23 2.75 -6.07 -12.40
CA ARG A 23 3.22 -5.12 -13.40
C ARG A 23 2.78 -3.69 -13.12
N THR A 24 1.60 -3.50 -12.54
CA THR A 24 1.00 -2.17 -12.33
C THR A 24 1.49 -1.52 -11.04
N THR A 25 1.61 -2.31 -9.96
CA THR A 25 1.91 -1.80 -8.60
C THR A 25 3.34 -2.07 -8.15
N GLY A 26 4.08 -2.97 -8.81
CA GLY A 26 5.38 -3.45 -8.34
C GLY A 26 5.29 -4.48 -7.20
N ILE A 27 4.09 -4.90 -6.78
CA ILE A 27 3.92 -5.97 -5.79
C ILE A 27 4.41 -7.28 -6.40
N LYS A 28 5.41 -7.94 -5.79
CA LYS A 28 5.90 -9.24 -6.28
C LYS A 28 4.78 -10.28 -6.29
N ILE A 29 4.72 -11.09 -7.35
CA ILE A 29 3.70 -12.13 -7.56
C ILE A 29 3.60 -13.09 -6.36
N GLN A 30 4.71 -13.37 -5.67
CA GLN A 30 4.75 -14.23 -4.49
C GLN A 30 3.88 -13.74 -3.32
N TYR A 31 3.67 -12.43 -3.19
CA TYR A 31 2.74 -11.86 -2.20
C TYR A 31 1.27 -11.99 -2.64
N LEU A 32 1.01 -12.06 -3.94
CA LEU A 32 -0.33 -12.10 -4.51
C LEU A 32 -0.90 -13.52 -4.57
N ASN A 33 -0.06 -14.50 -4.87
CA ASN A 33 -0.43 -15.91 -4.91
C ASN A 33 -0.33 -16.62 -3.55
N GLY A 34 0.12 -15.92 -2.49
CA GLY A 34 0.21 -16.46 -1.13
C GLY A 34 1.43 -17.34 -0.86
N LYS A 35 2.41 -17.41 -1.78
CA LYS A 35 3.68 -18.09 -1.52
C LYS A 35 4.52 -17.41 -0.44
N GLU A 36 4.38 -16.08 -0.30
CA GLU A 36 4.96 -15.31 0.80
C GLU A 36 3.91 -14.42 1.45
N ASP A 37 4.06 -14.21 2.77
CA ASP A 37 3.24 -13.23 3.49
C ASP A 37 3.75 -11.81 3.22
N PHE A 38 2.89 -10.99 2.62
CA PHE A 38 3.16 -9.58 2.34
C PHE A 38 3.51 -8.78 3.61
N ARG A 39 3.09 -9.24 4.79
CA ARG A 39 3.40 -8.60 6.07
C ARG A 39 4.90 -8.56 6.36
N LYS A 40 5.67 -9.49 5.79
CA LYS A 40 7.14 -9.58 5.91
C LYS A 40 7.89 -8.55 5.04
N ALA A 41 7.21 -7.89 4.11
CA ALA A 41 7.82 -6.82 3.33
C ALA A 41 8.18 -5.63 4.22
N SER A 42 9.30 -4.96 3.92
CA SER A 42 9.72 -3.74 4.62
C SER A 42 8.73 -2.59 4.41
N SER A 43 8.79 -1.58 5.29
CA SER A 43 7.98 -0.38 5.13
C SER A 43 8.26 0.30 3.78
N ALA A 44 9.54 0.41 3.37
CA ALA A 44 9.93 0.92 2.05
C ALA A 44 9.25 0.20 0.89
N THR A 45 9.24 -1.14 0.91
CA THR A 45 8.60 -1.95 -0.14
C THR A 45 7.10 -1.73 -0.17
N LYS A 46 6.46 -1.58 0.99
CA LYS A 46 5.03 -1.29 1.07
C LYS A 46 4.69 0.11 0.58
N PHE A 47 5.55 1.11 0.85
CA PHE A 47 5.43 2.45 0.28
C PHE A 47 5.55 2.41 -1.25
N SER A 48 6.49 1.62 -1.79
CA SER A 48 6.69 1.54 -3.25
C SER A 48 5.45 1.00 -3.98
N TRP A 49 4.63 0.16 -3.33
CA TRP A 49 3.40 -0.38 -3.93
C TRP A 49 2.36 0.67 -4.29
N GLN A 50 2.43 1.85 -3.68
CA GLN A 50 1.53 2.96 -3.98
C GLN A 50 2.20 4.14 -4.69
N ALA A 51 3.49 4.05 -5.01
CA ALA A 51 4.26 5.18 -5.54
C ALA A 51 3.65 5.81 -6.81
N ARG A 52 2.89 5.02 -7.60
CA ARG A 52 2.21 5.47 -8.82
C ARG A 52 0.71 5.75 -8.64
N ARG A 53 0.17 5.58 -7.44
CA ARG A 53 -1.26 5.78 -7.15
C ARG A 53 -1.57 7.27 -7.16
N LYS A 54 -2.68 7.64 -7.81
CA LYS A 54 -3.29 8.97 -7.69
C LYS A 54 -4.55 8.84 -6.86
N THR A 55 -4.68 9.67 -5.84
CA THR A 55 -5.87 9.72 -4.98
C THR A 55 -6.69 10.95 -5.31
N THR A 56 -8.01 10.84 -5.17
CA THR A 56 -8.93 11.97 -5.35
C THR A 56 -8.77 12.97 -4.21
N VAL A 57 -8.64 12.45 -2.99
CA VAL A 57 -8.36 13.22 -1.79
C VAL A 57 -6.89 13.03 -1.44
N VAL A 58 -6.16 14.12 -1.16
CA VAL A 58 -4.70 14.06 -0.98
C VAL A 58 -4.32 13.22 0.24
N GLU A 59 -5.06 13.30 1.35
CA GLU A 59 -4.81 12.52 2.56
C GLU A 59 -5.03 11.00 2.39
N ASP A 60 -5.79 10.55 1.38
CA ASP A 60 -5.99 9.13 1.11
C ASP A 60 -4.69 8.40 0.71
N VAL A 61 -3.66 9.14 0.29
CA VAL A 61 -2.32 8.58 0.07
C VAL A 61 -1.75 7.97 1.35
N ALA A 62 -2.10 8.53 2.51
CA ALA A 62 -1.71 8.00 3.81
C ALA A 62 -2.67 6.90 4.27
N TYR A 63 -3.98 7.16 4.20
CA TYR A 63 -4.99 6.22 4.73
C TYR A 63 -5.00 4.89 3.97
N SER A 64 -4.72 4.90 2.67
CA SER A 64 -4.69 3.67 1.88
C SER A 64 -3.55 2.72 2.25
N LEU A 65 -2.56 3.17 3.04
CA LEU A 65 -1.46 2.35 3.56
C LEU A 65 -1.67 1.80 4.97
N VAL A 66 -2.61 2.35 5.74
CA VAL A 66 -2.79 2.05 7.17
C VAL A 66 -2.92 0.54 7.41
N GLY A 67 -3.76 -0.15 6.63
CA GLY A 67 -3.94 -1.60 6.73
C GLY A 67 -2.75 -2.44 6.24
N VAL A 68 -1.96 -1.92 5.31
CA VAL A 68 -0.80 -2.64 4.75
C VAL A 68 0.43 -2.52 5.66
N LEU A 69 0.59 -1.36 6.30
CA LEU A 69 1.65 -1.04 7.24
C LEU A 69 1.33 -1.43 8.69
N ASP A 70 0.11 -1.90 8.96
CA ASP A 70 -0.32 -2.38 10.28
C ASP A 70 -0.20 -1.29 11.36
N VAL A 71 -0.68 -0.11 11.02
CA VAL A 71 -0.72 1.08 11.89
C VAL A 71 -2.17 1.49 12.15
N GLN A 72 -2.39 2.34 13.16
CA GLN A 72 -3.70 2.90 13.43
C GLN A 72 -3.63 4.41 13.21
N LEU A 73 -4.49 4.91 12.32
CA LEU A 73 -4.59 6.34 12.03
C LEU A 73 -6.06 6.72 11.93
N VAL A 74 -6.49 7.68 12.73
CA VAL A 74 -7.85 8.24 12.65
C VAL A 74 -7.90 9.19 11.44
N PRO A 75 -8.81 8.96 10.47
CA PRO A 75 -8.98 9.86 9.33
C PRO A 75 -9.46 11.24 9.78
N ILE A 76 -8.77 12.29 9.32
CA ILE A 76 -9.10 13.69 9.51
C ILE A 76 -9.12 14.34 8.12
N TYR A 77 -10.30 14.37 7.50
CA TYR A 77 -10.44 14.99 6.19
C TYR A 77 -10.19 16.50 6.25
N GLY A 78 -9.43 17.01 5.29
CA GLY A 78 -8.93 18.39 5.25
C GLY A 78 -7.56 18.59 5.87
N GLU A 79 -6.92 17.55 6.44
CA GLU A 79 -5.56 17.67 6.99
C GLU A 79 -4.46 17.68 5.90
N GLY A 80 -4.80 17.25 4.68
CA GLY A 80 -3.91 17.29 3.54
C GLY A 80 -2.73 16.33 3.68
N LEU A 81 -1.54 16.78 3.26
CA LEU A 81 -0.29 16.02 3.37
C LEU A 81 0.15 15.74 4.82
N LYS A 82 -0.45 16.41 5.82
CA LYS A 82 -0.18 16.10 7.24
C LYS A 82 -0.60 14.68 7.61
N ALA A 83 -1.58 14.10 6.91
CA ALA A 83 -1.95 12.70 7.08
C ALA A 83 -0.76 11.76 6.85
N PHE A 84 0.09 12.07 5.88
CA PHE A 84 1.27 11.27 5.56
C PHE A 84 2.37 11.42 6.62
N GLN A 85 2.53 12.61 7.20
CA GLN A 85 3.44 12.83 8.32
C GLN A 85 3.01 12.01 9.54
N ARG A 86 1.72 12.07 9.92
CA ARG A 86 1.17 11.25 11.01
C ARG A 86 1.33 9.76 10.78
N LEU A 87 1.18 9.32 9.53
CA LEU A 87 1.45 7.92 9.15
C LEU A 87 2.90 7.54 9.46
N GLN A 88 3.86 8.38 9.07
CA GLN A 88 5.28 8.12 9.34
C GLN A 88 5.59 8.10 10.84
N GLU A 89 5.03 9.02 11.61
CA GLU A 89 5.15 9.07 13.08
C GLU A 89 4.63 7.77 13.72
N GLU A 90 3.47 7.27 13.30
CA GLU A 90 2.90 6.02 13.84
C GLU A 90 3.73 4.78 13.48
N ILE A 91 4.37 4.76 12.31
CA ILE A 91 5.29 3.68 11.94
C ILE A 91 6.52 3.71 12.85
N LEU A 92 7.15 4.88 12.99
CA LEU A 92 8.34 5.07 13.82
C LEU A 92 8.08 4.77 15.30
N ARG A 93 6.88 5.09 15.79
CA ARG A 93 6.45 4.79 17.17
C ARG A 93 6.31 3.29 17.42
N ARG A 94 5.89 2.50 16.43
CA ARG A 94 5.68 1.05 16.56
C ARG A 94 6.93 0.24 16.23
N ARG A 95 7.78 0.75 15.35
CA ARG A 95 8.94 0.03 14.82
C ARG A 95 10.10 1.01 14.62
N THR A 96 11.28 0.62 15.09
CA THR A 96 12.53 1.27 14.69
C THR A 96 12.91 0.76 13.29
N ASP A 97 12.11 1.09 12.28
CA ASP A 97 12.31 0.70 10.89
C ASP A 97 12.81 1.91 10.07
N GLU A 98 14.12 2.03 9.94
CA GLU A 98 14.79 3.11 9.20
C GLU A 98 14.50 3.07 7.69
N SER A 99 13.98 1.95 7.17
CA SER A 99 13.62 1.84 5.74
C SER A 99 12.51 2.81 5.34
N ILE A 100 11.78 3.38 6.30
CA ILE A 100 10.80 4.45 6.06
C ILE A 100 11.40 5.67 5.35
N PHE A 101 12.71 5.89 5.42
CA PHE A 101 13.38 6.99 4.73
C PHE A 101 13.94 6.58 3.36
N ALA A 102 13.98 5.28 3.05
CA ALA A 102 14.57 4.71 1.83
C ALA A 102 13.50 4.26 0.81
N TRP A 103 12.36 4.95 0.74
CA TRP A 103 11.26 4.63 -0.19
C TRP A 103 11.41 5.26 -1.57
N THR A 104 12.43 6.10 -1.77
CA THR A 104 12.85 6.60 -3.08
C THR A 104 14.12 5.85 -3.50
N THR A 105 14.10 5.19 -4.65
CA THR A 105 15.34 4.69 -5.26
C THR A 105 16.19 5.88 -5.71
N PRO A 106 17.52 5.85 -5.55
CA PRO A 106 18.36 6.74 -6.35
C PRO A 106 18.12 6.40 -7.83
N ASP A 107 18.05 7.45 -8.66
CA ASP A 107 18.00 7.33 -10.12
C ASP A 107 19.16 6.50 -10.68
#